data_AF-A0AA41WBF3-F1
#
_entry.id   AF-A0AA41WBF3-F1
#
_cell.length_a   1.000
_cell.length_b   1.000
_cell.length_c   1.000
_cell.angle_alpha   90.00
_cell.angle_beta   90.00
_cell.angle_gamma   90.00
#
_symmetry.space_group_name_H-M   'P 1'
#
loop_
_entity.id
_entity.type
_entity.pdbx_description
1 polymer ?
#
loop_
_entity_poly.entity_id
_entity_poly.type
_entity_poly.pdbx_seq_one_letter_code
_entity_poly.pdbx_strand_id
1 'polypeptide(L)'
;MSSPISRDSALGIRRRPVALERLPAGQIAFRFPALEPYRYPEPVRCPYPRCGSRDVLLRQIVPKAVRDPFLRQVMARRYGCLRCGRTFRVYPQGIGPAQTSLRLRHLSLLLYLLGLSYADVPRALRALGLSMSKTAVYLTVRAAGAAVSGPRQRLRAVPAEAGSGDEVAPSRWANRWLAVELGRDMWGDSIVRVDVFQTEDLAALLPWLEQIATAADAQMLVRANRAA
;
A
#
# COMPACT_ATOMS: atom_id res chain seq x y z
N MET A 1 -27.00 31.19 -32.49
CA MET A 1 -25.60 31.46 -32.88
C MET A 1 -24.78 31.38 -31.60
N SER A 2 -24.29 30.18 -31.29
CA SER A 2 -23.66 29.87 -30.01
C SER A 2 -22.19 29.54 -30.28
N SER A 3 -21.30 30.43 -29.85
CA SER A 3 -19.85 30.20 -29.90
C SER A 3 -19.44 29.07 -28.94
N PRO A 4 -18.47 28.22 -29.31
CA PRO A 4 -18.01 27.13 -28.47
C PRO A 4 -17.01 27.65 -27.43
N ILE A 5 -17.16 27.18 -26.19
CA ILE A 5 -16.22 27.44 -25.10
C ILE A 5 -14.98 26.56 -25.32
N SER A 6 -13.85 27.22 -25.61
CA SER A 6 -12.53 26.60 -25.70
C SER A 6 -12.11 25.99 -24.37
N ARG A 7 -11.60 24.76 -24.49
CA ARG A 7 -10.71 24.11 -23.53
C ARG A 7 -9.36 24.83 -23.53
N ASP A 8 -8.89 25.28 -22.37
CA ASP A 8 -7.49 25.12 -21.88
C ASP A 8 -7.18 26.12 -20.77
N SER A 9 -6.78 25.61 -19.59
CA SER A 9 -5.68 26.14 -18.76
C SER A 9 -5.42 25.11 -17.63
N ALA A 10 -4.43 24.22 -17.71
CA ALA A 10 -3.00 24.43 -17.52
C ALA A 10 -2.63 25.01 -16.14
N LEU A 11 -2.51 24.14 -15.12
CA LEU A 11 -1.61 24.35 -13.98
C LEU A 11 -0.60 23.20 -13.96
N GLY A 12 0.54 23.48 -14.59
CA GLY A 12 1.68 22.60 -14.69
C GLY A 12 2.43 22.51 -13.37
N ILE A 13 2.37 21.34 -12.76
CA ILE A 13 3.53 20.73 -12.13
C ILE A 13 3.75 19.43 -12.90
N ARG A 14 4.32 19.55 -14.12
CA ARG A 14 4.83 18.38 -14.84
C ARG A 14 6.10 17.91 -14.14
N ARG A 15 5.96 17.26 -12.97
CA ARG A 15 7.03 16.42 -12.44
C ARG A 15 7.19 15.28 -13.43
N ARG A 16 8.25 15.38 -14.22
CA ARG A 16 8.66 14.39 -15.23
C ARG A 16 8.64 13.02 -14.55
N PRO A 17 7.85 12.04 -15.03
CA PRO A 17 7.85 10.71 -14.44
C PRO A 17 9.27 10.15 -14.53
N VAL A 18 9.84 9.76 -13.38
CA VAL A 18 11.07 8.97 -13.40
C VAL A 18 10.67 7.58 -13.88
N ALA A 19 10.80 7.37 -15.19
CA ALA A 19 10.71 6.06 -15.82
C ALA A 19 11.52 5.05 -14.99
N LEU A 20 10.93 3.92 -14.60
CA LEU A 20 11.64 2.87 -13.85
C LEU A 20 12.94 2.40 -14.56
N GLU A 21 13.04 2.65 -15.86
CA GLU A 21 14.23 2.38 -16.68
C GLU A 21 15.39 3.36 -16.42
N ARG A 22 15.19 4.46 -15.67
CA ARG A 22 16.19 5.54 -15.42
C ARG A 22 16.60 5.70 -13.96
N LEU A 23 16.42 4.67 -13.12
CA LEU A 23 16.89 4.66 -11.73
C LEU A 23 18.44 4.54 -11.64
N PRO A 24 19.14 5.35 -10.83
CA PRO A 24 20.57 5.14 -10.61
C PRO A 24 20.84 3.78 -9.92
N ALA A 25 22.07 3.27 -10.05
CA ALA A 25 22.46 1.95 -9.56
C ALA A 25 22.28 1.82 -8.03
N GLY A 26 21.69 0.72 -7.56
CA GLY A 26 21.58 0.39 -6.12
C GLY A 26 20.22 0.62 -5.44
N GLN A 27 19.14 0.90 -6.19
CA GLN A 27 17.80 1.14 -5.62
C GLN A 27 16.97 -0.15 -5.44
N ILE A 28 16.21 -0.20 -4.34
CA ILE A 28 15.17 -1.21 -4.06
C ILE A 28 13.80 -0.54 -4.15
N ALA A 29 12.80 -1.24 -4.66
CA ALA A 29 11.41 -0.80 -4.63
C ALA A 29 10.49 -1.92 -4.13
N PHE A 30 9.34 -1.54 -3.55
CA PHE A 30 8.32 -2.49 -3.13
C PHE A 30 7.05 -2.29 -3.93
N ARG A 31 6.58 -3.37 -4.55
CA ARG A 31 5.35 -3.41 -5.32
C ARG A 31 4.31 -4.20 -4.55
N PHE A 32 3.13 -3.63 -4.38
CA PHE A 32 2.02 -4.32 -3.72
C PHE A 32 1.12 -4.98 -4.77
N PRO A 33 0.40 -6.06 -4.40
CA PRO A 33 -0.57 -6.70 -5.28
C PRO A 33 -1.57 -5.72 -5.90
N ALA A 34 -1.94 -6.00 -7.14
CA ALA A 34 -3.02 -5.31 -7.83
C ALA A 34 -4.34 -5.48 -7.05
N LEU A 35 -5.18 -4.45 -7.03
CA LEU A 35 -6.54 -4.60 -6.55
C LEU A 35 -7.42 -5.03 -7.73
N GLU A 36 -8.18 -6.11 -7.58
CA GLU A 36 -9.05 -6.62 -8.64
C GLU A 36 -10.52 -6.47 -8.22
N PRO A 37 -11.15 -5.30 -8.42
CA PRO A 37 -12.47 -4.97 -7.86
C PRO A 37 -13.62 -5.83 -8.40
N TYR A 38 -13.38 -6.58 -9.48
CA TYR A 38 -14.35 -7.44 -10.13
C TYR A 38 -14.08 -8.94 -9.93
N ARG A 39 -12.94 -9.33 -9.32
CA ARG A 39 -12.60 -10.73 -9.07
C ARG A 39 -12.97 -11.12 -7.65
N TYR A 40 -13.86 -12.09 -7.50
CA TYR A 40 -14.35 -12.58 -6.21
C TYR A 40 -13.91 -14.03 -5.99
N PRO A 41 -13.40 -14.39 -4.80
CA PRO A 41 -13.24 -15.78 -4.41
C PRO A 41 -14.62 -16.35 -4.05
N GLU A 42 -15.30 -16.94 -5.04
CA GLU A 42 -16.64 -17.51 -4.86
C GLU A 42 -16.66 -18.56 -3.72
N PRO A 43 -17.60 -18.45 -2.76
CA PRO A 43 -17.61 -19.35 -1.62
C PRO A 43 -18.15 -20.72 -2.04
N VAL A 44 -17.31 -21.74 -1.93
CA VAL A 44 -17.71 -23.14 -2.16
C VAL A 44 -18.42 -23.79 -0.95
N ARG A 45 -18.33 -23.14 0.22
CA ARG A 45 -18.92 -23.63 1.47
C ARG A 45 -19.21 -22.49 2.45
N CYS A 46 -20.08 -22.77 3.39
CA CYS A 46 -20.36 -21.94 4.55
C CYS A 46 -19.08 -21.80 5.42
N PRO A 47 -18.61 -20.57 5.71
CA PRO A 47 -17.36 -20.35 6.44
C PRO A 47 -17.48 -20.60 7.95
N TYR A 48 -18.69 -20.84 8.47
CA TYR A 48 -18.89 -21.06 9.90
C TYR A 48 -18.45 -22.48 10.31
N PRO A 49 -17.59 -22.64 11.35
CA PRO A 49 -16.95 -23.91 11.69
C PRO A 49 -17.89 -25.11 11.91
N ARG A 50 -19.09 -24.86 12.44
CA ARG A 50 -20.08 -25.91 12.75
C ARG A 50 -21.02 -26.26 11.59
N CYS A 51 -20.88 -25.64 10.42
CA CYS A 51 -21.80 -25.84 9.30
C CYS A 51 -21.14 -26.47 8.08
N GLY A 52 -20.17 -25.77 7.47
CA GLY A 52 -19.43 -26.25 6.29
C GLY A 52 -20.27 -26.63 5.06
N SER A 53 -21.58 -26.40 5.05
CA SER A 53 -22.48 -26.79 3.94
C SER A 53 -22.09 -26.09 2.64
N ARG A 54 -22.26 -26.79 1.53
CA ARG A 54 -22.06 -26.28 0.16
C ARG A 54 -23.26 -25.50 -0.37
N ASP A 55 -24.38 -25.55 0.34
CA ASP A 55 -25.65 -24.91 -0.03
C ASP A 55 -25.63 -23.44 0.39
N VAL A 56 -24.85 -22.65 -0.35
CA VAL A 56 -24.73 -21.21 -0.17
C VAL A 56 -25.26 -20.50 -1.40
N LEU A 57 -26.06 -19.46 -1.18
CA LEU A 57 -26.71 -18.72 -2.26
C LEU A 57 -26.42 -17.22 -2.11
N LEU A 58 -26.12 -16.57 -3.23
CA LEU A 58 -25.96 -15.11 -3.28
C LEU A 58 -27.30 -14.45 -2.97
N ARG A 59 -27.35 -13.65 -1.90
CA ARG A 59 -28.56 -12.95 -1.46
C ARG A 59 -28.61 -11.52 -1.94
N GLN A 60 -27.48 -10.80 -1.84
CA GLN A 60 -27.44 -9.36 -2.10
C GLN A 60 -26.06 -8.95 -2.60
N ILE A 61 -26.03 -7.92 -3.45
CA ILE A 61 -24.82 -7.19 -3.82
C ILE A 61 -24.98 -5.78 -3.25
N VAL A 62 -24.05 -5.36 -2.39
CA VAL A 62 -24.15 -4.08 -1.68
C VAL A 62 -22.90 -3.23 -1.89
N PRO A 63 -23.05 -1.92 -2.13
CA PRO A 63 -21.91 -1.02 -2.21
C PRO A 63 -21.20 -0.95 -0.86
N LYS A 64 -19.87 -0.92 -0.90
CA LYS A 64 -18.99 -0.77 0.26
C LYS A 64 -17.97 0.32 -0.05
N ALA A 65 -18.00 1.39 0.74
CA ALA A 65 -16.96 2.41 0.68
C ALA A 65 -15.59 1.82 1.09
N VAL A 66 -14.56 2.22 0.35
CA VAL A 66 -13.17 1.80 0.57
C VAL A 66 -12.28 3.02 0.62
N ARG A 67 -11.38 3.05 1.60
CA ARG A 67 -10.23 3.95 1.64
C ARG A 67 -9.12 3.30 0.82
N ASP A 68 -9.11 3.65 -0.45
CA ASP A 68 -8.04 3.30 -1.38
C ASP A 68 -7.72 4.51 -2.28
N PRO A 69 -6.44 4.71 -2.62
CA PRO A 69 -5.98 5.74 -3.56
C PRO A 69 -6.70 5.78 -4.91
N PHE A 70 -7.10 4.62 -5.43
CA PHE A 70 -7.68 4.48 -6.76
C PHE A 70 -9.17 4.16 -6.73
N LEU A 71 -9.65 3.56 -5.64
CA LEU A 71 -11.02 3.08 -5.53
C LEU A 71 -11.72 3.62 -4.29
N ARG A 72 -12.82 4.34 -4.52
CA ARG A 72 -13.66 4.89 -3.43
C ARG A 72 -14.70 3.89 -2.94
N GLN A 73 -15.07 2.93 -3.78
CA GLN A 73 -16.16 1.99 -3.50
C GLN A 73 -15.94 0.69 -4.28
N VAL A 74 -16.37 -0.43 -3.67
CA VAL A 74 -16.49 -1.73 -4.34
C VAL A 74 -17.86 -2.35 -4.04
N MET A 75 -18.19 -3.43 -4.75
CA MET A 75 -19.37 -4.23 -4.43
C MET A 75 -18.99 -5.36 -3.46
N ALA A 76 -19.73 -5.53 -2.37
CA ALA A 76 -19.60 -6.69 -1.50
C ALA A 76 -20.76 -7.64 -1.79
N ARG A 77 -20.46 -8.94 -1.91
CA ARG A 77 -21.45 -9.98 -2.17
C ARG A 77 -21.84 -10.64 -0.85
N ARG A 78 -23.11 -10.59 -0.48
CA ARG A 78 -23.63 -11.26 0.71
C ARG A 78 -24.24 -12.60 0.31
N TYR A 79 -23.72 -13.68 0.88
CA TYR A 79 -24.25 -15.02 0.73
C TYR A 79 -25.05 -15.40 1.97
N GLY A 80 -26.01 -16.31 1.80
CA GLY A 80 -26.73 -16.96 2.88
C GLY A 80 -26.58 -18.47 2.75
N CYS A 81 -26.29 -19.16 3.86
CA CYS A 81 -26.28 -20.62 3.91
C CYS A 81 -27.71 -21.14 4.12
N LEU A 82 -28.14 -22.09 3.28
CA LEU A 82 -29.47 -22.70 3.36
C LEU A 82 -29.57 -23.68 4.54
N ARG A 83 -28.45 -24.26 5.00
CA ARG A 83 -28.43 -25.18 6.13
C ARG A 83 -28.53 -24.49 7.50
N CYS A 84 -27.72 -23.46 7.74
CA CYS A 84 -27.67 -22.80 9.05
C CYS A 84 -28.33 -21.42 9.10
N GLY A 85 -28.85 -20.92 7.97
CA GLY A 85 -29.51 -19.62 7.86
C GLY A 85 -28.57 -18.40 7.97
N ARG A 86 -27.30 -18.58 8.35
CA ARG A 86 -26.36 -17.48 8.56
C ARG A 86 -25.94 -16.83 7.25
N THR A 87 -25.71 -15.52 7.30
CA THR A 87 -25.18 -14.74 6.17
C THR A 87 -23.74 -14.33 6.38
N PHE A 88 -22.96 -14.28 5.31
CA PHE A 88 -21.58 -13.78 5.33
C PHE A 88 -21.29 -12.95 4.08
N ARG A 89 -20.25 -12.13 4.12
CA ARG A 89 -19.85 -11.25 3.01
C ARG A 89 -18.55 -11.75 2.38
N VAL A 90 -18.53 -11.74 1.05
CA VAL A 90 -17.35 -11.95 0.22
C VAL A 90 -17.02 -10.62 -0.45
N TYR A 91 -15.73 -10.31 -0.49
CA TYR A 91 -15.18 -9.07 -1.04
C TYR A 91 -14.34 -9.40 -2.27
N PRO A 92 -14.16 -8.45 -3.19
CA PRO A 92 -13.24 -8.64 -4.29
C PRO A 92 -11.79 -8.77 -3.79
N GLN A 93 -10.93 -9.38 -4.61
CA GLN A 93 -9.53 -9.58 -4.27
C GLN A 93 -8.83 -8.26 -3.96
N GLY A 94 -8.07 -8.25 -2.85
CA GLY A 94 -7.43 -7.03 -2.32
C GLY A 94 -8.32 -6.21 -1.38
N ILE A 95 -9.59 -6.58 -1.19
CA ILE A 95 -10.50 -5.97 -0.21
C ILE A 95 -10.87 -6.96 0.89
N GLY A 96 -10.89 -6.45 2.12
CA GLY A 96 -11.34 -7.20 3.29
C GLY A 96 -12.57 -6.58 3.95
N PRO A 97 -12.93 -7.05 5.16
CA PRO A 97 -14.03 -6.48 5.93
C PRO A 97 -13.82 -5.01 6.32
N ALA A 98 -12.56 -4.61 6.57
CA ALA A 98 -12.19 -3.25 6.92
C ALA A 98 -12.52 -2.24 5.81
N GLN A 99 -12.66 -0.95 6.15
CA GLN A 99 -12.82 0.11 5.13
C GLN A 99 -11.51 0.38 4.37
N THR A 100 -10.35 0.08 4.94
CA THR A 100 -9.04 0.25 4.29
C THR A 100 -8.73 -0.95 3.39
N SER A 101 -8.24 -0.70 2.16
CA SER A 101 -7.80 -1.78 1.26
C SER A 101 -6.66 -2.61 1.86
N LEU A 102 -6.47 -3.86 1.41
CA LEU A 102 -5.30 -4.65 1.83
C LEU A 102 -4.00 -3.94 1.46
N ARG A 103 -3.93 -3.39 0.24
CA ARG A 103 -2.78 -2.63 -0.26
C ARG A 103 -2.35 -1.51 0.69
N LEU A 104 -3.29 -0.67 1.14
CA LEU A 104 -2.97 0.43 2.06
C LEU A 104 -2.56 -0.07 3.45
N ARG A 105 -3.12 -1.18 3.92
CA ARG A 105 -2.69 -1.84 5.16
C ARG A 105 -1.26 -2.38 5.03
N HIS A 106 -0.98 -3.12 3.97
CA HIS A 106 0.33 -3.67 3.65
C HIS A 106 1.39 -2.58 3.55
N LEU A 107 1.06 -1.46 2.90
CA LEU A 107 1.94 -0.30 2.87
C LEU A 107 2.21 0.26 4.27
N SER A 108 1.17 0.44 5.09
CA SER A 108 1.35 0.95 6.45
C SER A 108 2.23 0.05 7.32
N LEU A 109 2.13 -1.27 7.11
CA LEU A 109 2.95 -2.28 7.77
C LEU A 109 4.40 -2.19 7.30
N LEU A 110 4.62 -2.12 5.99
CA LEU A 110 5.95 -1.99 5.40
C LEU A 110 6.69 -0.75 5.93
N LEU A 111 6.03 0.41 5.94
CA LEU A 111 6.61 1.65 6.46
C LEU A 111 7.00 1.52 7.94
N TYR A 112 6.14 0.90 8.75
CA TYR A 112 6.44 0.63 10.15
C TYR A 112 7.66 -0.28 10.32
N LEU A 113 7.72 -1.37 9.55
CA LEU A 113 8.81 -2.35 9.61
C LEU A 113 10.16 -1.78 9.13
N LEU A 114 10.16 -0.84 8.19
CA LEU A 114 11.35 -0.10 7.78
C LEU A 114 11.88 0.86 8.87
N GLY A 115 11.08 1.12 9.91
CA GLY A 115 11.50 1.91 11.07
C GLY A 115 10.78 3.23 11.26
N LEU A 116 9.69 3.52 10.51
CA LEU A 116 8.84 4.66 10.83
C LEU A 116 8.06 4.39 12.13
N SER A 117 7.93 5.42 12.96
CA SER A 117 7.06 5.30 14.14
C SER A 117 5.58 5.23 13.76
N TYR A 118 4.73 4.77 14.68
CA TYR A 118 3.26 4.83 14.51
C TYR A 118 2.72 6.24 14.19
N ALA A 119 3.44 7.30 14.56
CA ALA A 119 3.07 8.67 14.23
C ALA A 119 3.61 9.12 12.86
N ASP A 120 4.74 8.57 12.42
CA ASP A 120 5.34 8.84 11.11
C ASP A 120 4.59 8.15 9.98
N VAL A 121 4.09 6.93 10.19
CA VAL A 121 3.35 6.21 9.13
C VAL A 121 2.17 7.02 8.59
N PRO A 122 1.26 7.59 9.42
CA PRO A 122 0.20 8.47 8.91
C PRO A 122 0.71 9.75 8.24
N ARG A 123 1.89 10.27 8.60
CA ARG A 123 2.51 11.44 7.95
C ARG A 123 3.03 11.07 6.57
N ALA A 124 3.71 9.93 6.48
CA ALA A 124 4.14 9.30 5.23
C ALA A 124 3.01 9.05 4.25
N LEU A 125 1.93 8.43 4.72
CA LEU A 125 0.76 8.20 3.90
C LEU A 125 0.15 9.52 3.40
N ARG A 126 0.11 10.57 4.24
CA ARG A 126 -0.40 11.90 3.85
C ARG A 126 0.44 12.57 2.75
N ALA A 127 1.76 12.43 2.78
CA ALA A 127 2.63 12.92 1.70
C ALA A 127 2.29 12.27 0.34
N LEU A 128 1.75 11.04 0.38
CA LEU A 128 1.24 10.33 -0.79
C LEU A 128 -0.24 10.61 -1.08
N GLY A 129 -0.89 11.57 -0.42
CA GLY A 129 -2.32 11.85 -0.56
C GLY A 129 -3.24 10.75 -0.01
N LEU A 130 -2.72 9.90 0.89
CA LEU A 130 -3.44 8.80 1.52
C LEU A 130 -3.72 9.12 2.99
N SER A 131 -4.83 8.58 3.51
CA SER A 131 -5.20 8.79 4.92
C SER A 131 -5.39 7.46 5.64
N MET A 132 -4.71 7.30 6.77
CA MET A 132 -4.93 6.21 7.70
C MET A 132 -4.73 6.72 9.13
N SER A 133 -5.59 6.32 10.06
CA SER A 133 -5.44 6.72 11.46
C SER A 133 -4.29 5.95 12.12
N LYS A 134 -3.65 6.55 13.13
CA LYS A 134 -2.65 5.88 13.97
C LYS A 134 -3.17 4.56 14.53
N THR A 135 -4.43 4.51 14.97
CA THR A 135 -5.08 3.29 15.46
C THR A 135 -5.19 2.22 14.37
N ALA A 136 -5.52 2.60 13.13
CA ALA A 136 -5.58 1.64 12.03
C ALA A 136 -4.21 1.06 11.70
N VAL A 137 -3.14 1.86 11.81
CA VAL A 137 -1.75 1.38 11.67
C VAL A 137 -1.43 0.37 12.78
N TYR A 138 -1.71 0.72 14.04
CA TYR A 138 -1.51 -0.17 15.19
C TYR A 138 -2.24 -1.51 15.04
N LEU A 139 -3.52 -1.49 14.65
CA LEU A 139 -4.30 -2.72 14.42
C LEU A 139 -3.74 -3.55 13.26
N THR A 140 -3.23 -2.89 12.22
CA THR A 140 -2.61 -3.58 11.07
C THR A 140 -1.33 -4.29 11.49
N VAL A 141 -0.44 -3.59 12.21
CA VAL A 141 0.81 -4.17 12.73
C VAL A 141 0.50 -5.33 13.67
N ARG A 142 -0.46 -5.16 14.58
CA ARG A 142 -0.89 -6.24 15.49
C ARG A 142 -1.47 -7.44 14.78
N ALA A 143 -2.30 -7.23 13.76
CA ALA A 143 -2.93 -8.31 13.01
C ALA A 143 -1.91 -9.10 12.18
N ALA A 144 -0.85 -8.43 11.69
CA ALA A 144 0.22 -9.09 10.95
C ALA A 144 1.05 -10.02 11.84
N GLY A 145 1.22 -9.67 13.12
CA GLY A 145 2.03 -10.48 14.07
C GLY A 145 3.46 -10.72 13.59
N ALA A 146 3.96 -9.87 12.67
CA ALA A 146 5.18 -10.13 11.94
C ALA A 146 6.39 -10.04 12.88
N ALA A 147 7.07 -11.17 13.07
CA ALA A 147 8.40 -11.22 13.66
C ALA A 147 9.42 -10.99 12.54
N VAL A 148 9.95 -9.77 12.46
CA VAL A 148 11.02 -9.43 11.52
C VAL A 148 12.32 -9.26 12.31
N SER A 149 13.35 -10.01 11.92
CA SER A 149 14.68 -9.95 12.51
C SER A 149 15.57 -9.03 11.69
N GLY A 150 16.14 -8.00 12.32
CA GLY A 150 17.04 -7.07 11.66
C GLY A 150 17.24 -5.75 12.43
N PRO A 151 17.82 -4.74 11.80
CA PRO A 151 18.10 -3.44 12.42
C PRO A 151 16.83 -2.79 12.98
N ARG A 152 16.90 -2.30 14.23
CA ARG A 152 15.77 -1.64 14.91
C ARG A 152 15.87 -0.12 14.97
N GLN A 153 16.78 0.48 14.19
CA GLN A 153 16.98 1.92 14.23
C GLN A 153 15.82 2.64 13.55
N ARG A 154 15.18 3.53 14.30
CA ARG A 154 14.07 4.33 13.79
C ARG A 154 14.56 5.30 12.71
N LEU A 155 13.76 5.39 11.66
CA LEU A 155 13.91 6.40 10.63
C LEU A 155 13.37 7.74 11.16
N ARG A 156 14.05 8.83 10.84
CA ARG A 156 13.63 10.19 11.18
C ARG A 156 13.21 10.92 9.92
N ALA A 157 12.19 11.76 10.02
CA ALA A 157 11.77 12.60 8.91
C ALA A 157 12.92 13.50 8.48
N VAL A 158 13.19 13.53 7.18
CA VAL A 158 14.11 14.49 6.55
C VAL A 158 13.22 15.62 6.03
N PRO A 159 13.37 16.86 6.52
CA PRO A 159 12.61 18.00 6.01
C PRO A 159 12.78 18.11 4.49
N ALA A 160 11.68 18.39 3.77
CA ALA A 160 11.78 18.79 2.37
C ALA A 160 12.58 20.09 2.29
N GLU A 161 13.46 20.24 1.29
CA GLU A 161 14.18 21.50 1.09
C GLU A 161 13.17 22.65 0.92
N ALA A 162 13.37 23.74 1.67
CA ALA A 162 12.42 24.83 1.80
C ALA A 162 12.22 25.53 0.44
N GLY A 163 10.96 25.66 0.00
CA GLY A 163 10.63 26.30 -1.28
C GLY A 163 9.18 26.75 -1.51
N SER A 164 8.23 26.43 -0.63
CA SER A 164 6.89 27.05 -0.66
C SER A 164 6.23 26.89 0.71
N GLY A 165 5.74 28.00 1.27
CA GLY A 165 5.31 28.19 2.66
C GLY A 165 4.11 27.39 3.19
N ASP A 166 3.87 26.17 2.68
CA ASP A 166 2.94 25.21 3.29
C ASP A 166 3.73 24.16 4.10
N GLU A 167 3.13 23.67 5.20
CA GLU A 167 3.65 22.52 5.95
C GLU A 167 3.54 21.24 5.10
N VAL A 168 4.49 21.07 4.18
CA VAL A 168 4.56 19.89 3.33
C VAL A 168 4.97 18.69 4.19
N ALA A 169 4.10 17.68 4.25
CA ALA A 169 4.45 16.42 4.90
C ALA A 169 5.76 15.88 4.29
N PRO A 170 6.75 15.47 5.11
CA PRO A 170 8.03 15.01 4.58
C PRO A 170 7.78 13.88 3.59
N SER A 171 8.52 13.84 2.47
CA SER A 171 8.47 12.72 1.51
C SER A 171 9.62 11.73 1.74
N ARG A 172 10.56 12.08 2.62
CA ARG A 172 11.78 11.32 2.89
C ARG A 172 12.00 11.10 4.38
N TRP A 173 12.46 9.91 4.73
CA TRP A 173 12.95 9.55 6.05
C TRP A 173 14.32 8.90 5.93
N ALA A 174 15.17 9.08 6.93
CA ALA A 174 16.50 8.48 6.93
C ALA A 174 16.98 8.12 8.34
N ASN A 175 17.88 7.15 8.39
CA ASN A 175 18.79 6.87 9.50
C ASN A 175 20.22 6.69 8.92
N ARG A 176 21.16 6.19 9.73
CA ARG A 176 22.56 6.05 9.31
C ARG A 176 22.83 4.98 8.23
N TRP A 177 21.84 4.14 7.89
CA TRP A 177 22.00 2.99 6.98
C TRP A 177 20.93 2.91 5.88
N LEU A 178 19.80 3.58 6.10
CA LEU A 178 18.59 3.45 5.31
C LEU A 178 17.99 4.84 5.13
N ALA A 179 17.79 5.22 3.88
CA ALA A 179 16.85 6.26 3.52
C ALA A 179 15.61 5.62 2.89
N VAL A 180 14.48 6.29 3.01
CA VAL A 180 13.18 5.89 2.48
C VAL A 180 12.58 7.13 1.88
N GLU A 181 12.46 7.15 0.56
CA GLU A 181 11.74 8.18 -0.16
C GLU A 181 10.45 7.59 -0.72
N LEU A 182 9.33 8.27 -0.53
CA LEU A 182 8.02 7.82 -0.99
C LEU A 182 7.70 8.41 -2.35
N GLY A 183 7.59 7.54 -3.35
CA GLY A 183 7.15 7.91 -4.71
C GLY A 183 5.95 7.09 -5.16
N ARG A 184 5.01 7.74 -5.86
CA ARG A 184 3.95 7.06 -6.61
C ARG A 184 4.52 6.58 -7.95
N ASP A 185 4.26 5.31 -8.30
CA ASP A 185 4.63 4.81 -9.62
C ASP A 185 3.65 5.29 -10.71
N MET A 186 4.17 5.45 -11.92
CA MET A 186 3.49 5.84 -13.15
C MET A 186 2.61 4.72 -13.73
N TRP A 187 2.72 3.49 -13.23
CA TRP A 187 1.86 2.36 -13.62
C TRP A 187 0.62 2.16 -12.75
N GLY A 188 0.16 3.21 -12.06
CA GLY A 188 -1.21 3.28 -11.53
C GLY A 188 -1.59 2.28 -10.43
N ASP A 189 -0.72 1.33 -10.07
CA ASP A 189 -1.06 0.24 -9.15
C ASP A 189 -0.08 0.02 -7.99
N SER A 190 1.05 0.70 -7.97
CA SER A 190 2.11 0.50 -6.96
C SER A 190 2.47 1.83 -6.33
N ILE A 191 2.18 2.02 -5.04
CA ILE A 191 2.15 3.37 -4.47
C ILE A 191 3.44 3.77 -3.77
N VAL A 192 4.40 2.88 -3.54
CA VAL A 192 5.58 3.26 -2.77
C VAL A 192 6.85 2.66 -3.31
N ARG A 193 7.58 3.49 -4.05
CA ARG A 193 9.04 3.38 -4.13
C ARG A 193 9.60 3.62 -2.72
N VAL A 194 10.63 2.88 -2.32
CA VAL A 194 11.38 3.04 -1.05
C VAL A 194 12.85 2.96 -1.40
N ASP A 195 13.44 4.08 -1.79
CA ASP A 195 14.83 4.07 -2.23
C ASP A 195 15.81 3.94 -1.04
N VAL A 196 16.44 2.77 -0.91
CA VAL A 196 17.47 2.48 0.09
C VAL A 196 18.83 2.90 -0.45
N PHE A 197 19.50 3.85 0.22
CA PHE A 197 20.80 4.38 -0.20
C PHE A 197 21.89 4.03 0.81
N GLN A 198 22.57 2.88 0.65
CA GLN A 198 23.99 2.69 1.06
C GLN A 198 24.65 1.57 0.23
N THR A 199 25.76 1.91 -0.42
CA THR A 199 26.43 1.11 -1.45
C THR A 199 27.35 0.02 -0.90
N GLU A 200 27.73 0.09 0.39
CA GLU A 200 28.72 -0.82 0.99
C GLU A 200 28.08 -2.08 1.61
N ASP A 201 26.81 -2.01 2.05
CA ASP A 201 26.15 -3.08 2.84
C ASP A 201 24.76 -3.50 2.33
N LEU A 202 24.38 -3.16 1.09
CA LEU A 202 23.07 -3.57 0.53
C LEU A 202 22.86 -5.09 0.62
N ALA A 203 23.91 -5.87 0.36
CA ALA A 203 23.88 -7.32 0.47
C ALA A 203 23.55 -7.80 1.89
N ALA A 204 24.00 -7.09 2.93
CA ALA A 204 23.69 -7.40 4.32
C ALA A 204 22.25 -7.03 4.71
N LEU A 205 21.66 -6.03 4.04
CA LEU A 205 20.28 -5.61 4.27
C LEU A 205 19.24 -6.42 3.48
N LEU A 206 19.61 -7.03 2.35
CA LEU A 206 18.68 -7.80 1.50
C LEU A 206 17.87 -8.86 2.28
N PRO A 207 18.47 -9.74 3.11
CA PRO A 207 17.69 -10.75 3.84
C PRO A 207 16.66 -10.16 4.81
N TRP A 208 16.95 -8.97 5.36
CA TRP A 208 16.02 -8.26 6.22
C TRP A 208 14.90 -7.59 5.41
N LEU A 209 15.22 -6.95 4.30
CA LEU A 209 14.24 -6.31 3.41
C LEU A 209 13.30 -7.35 2.76
N GLU A 210 13.80 -8.55 2.47
CA GLU A 210 12.99 -9.69 2.00
C GLU A 210 11.99 -10.18 3.05
N GLN A 211 12.39 -10.23 4.33
CA GLN A 211 11.46 -10.52 5.44
C GLN A 211 10.37 -9.44 5.53
N ILE A 212 10.73 -8.16 5.35
CA ILE A 212 9.76 -7.06 5.35
C ILE A 212 8.79 -7.17 4.17
N ALA A 213 9.30 -7.41 2.96
CA ALA A 213 8.50 -7.62 1.76
C ALA A 213 7.48 -8.75 1.97
N THR A 214 7.96 -9.89 2.49
CA THR A 214 7.11 -11.06 2.76
C THR A 214 6.05 -10.76 3.80
N ALA A 215 6.43 -10.13 4.92
CA ALA A 215 5.49 -9.76 5.98
C ALA A 215 4.42 -8.76 5.52
N ALA A 216 4.79 -7.87 4.60
CA ALA A 216 3.89 -6.88 4.02
C ALA A 216 3.16 -7.37 2.75
N ASP A 217 3.33 -8.64 2.33
CA ASP A 217 2.79 -9.16 1.08
C ASP A 217 3.07 -8.19 -0.09
N ALA A 218 4.35 -7.82 -0.20
CA ALA A 218 4.89 -6.94 -1.22
C ALA A 218 5.97 -7.68 -2.02
N GLN A 219 5.99 -7.47 -3.33
CA GLN A 219 7.07 -7.90 -4.21
C GLN A 219 8.23 -6.90 -4.12
N MET A 220 9.40 -7.37 -3.70
CA MET A 220 10.62 -6.57 -3.74
C MET A 220 11.20 -6.57 -5.16
N LEU A 221 11.57 -5.39 -5.65
CA LEU A 221 12.22 -5.17 -6.93
C LEU A 221 13.61 -4.60 -6.67
N VAL A 222 14.65 -5.27 -7.17
CA VAL A 222 16.05 -4.85 -6.99
C VAL A 222 16.60 -4.42 -8.35
N ARG A 223 17.15 -3.20 -8.46
CA ARG A 223 17.90 -2.79 -9.66
C ARG A 223 19.40 -2.88 -9.39
N ALA A 224 19.99 -4.00 -9.83
CA ALA A 224 21.44 -4.21 -9.76
C ALA A 224 22.19 -3.33 -10.77
N ASN A 225 23.42 -2.96 -10.41
CA ASN A 225 24.36 -2.25 -11.26
C ASN A 225 24.67 -3.07 -12.54
N ARG A 226 24.56 -2.46 -13.73
CA ARG A 226 25.37 -2.90 -14.87
C ARG A 226 26.66 -2.09 -14.79
N ALA A 227 27.71 -2.70 -14.23
CA ALA A 227 29.05 -2.15 -14.30
C ALA A 227 29.42 -1.91 -15.77
N ALA A 228 29.78 -0.67 -16.09
CA ALA A 228 30.53 -0.30 -17.28
C ALA A 228 31.72 0.54 -16.80
#